data_AF-A0A3A6CQH3-F1
#
_entry.id   AF-A0A3A6CQH3-F1
#
_cell.length_a   1.000
_cell.length_b   1.000
_cell.length_c   1.000
_cell.angle_alpha   90.00
_cell.angle_beta   90.00
_cell.angle_gamma   90.00
#
_symmetry.space_group_name_H-M   'P 1'
#
loop_
_entity.id
_entity.type
_entity.pdbx_description
1 polymer ?
#
loop_
_entity_poly.entity_id
_entity_poly.type
_entity_poly.pdbx_seq_one_letter_code
_entity_poly.pdbx_strand_id
1 'polypeptide(L)'
;MTKTYSKTRILVEGALMIALSTVLSMIQIPLMPHGGSITLFSMVPILVMSYRHGAKWGIMTAFVNSLIQLVQGLGNLAYCQTLTAQVGCVLLDYLLAFTVLGFACLIAKPFRSRTVGVGVSAFVVCLLRFLCSFLSGYIVWKDYDYAFSWMTEIGFPGISNMSVDGLCWLYSAVYNATYMLPEAILTTVLVVILIRVAPQIFDPQNARA
;
A
#
# COMPACT_ATOMS: atom_id res chain seq x y z
N MET A 1 -39.01 -8.31 3.09
CA MET A 1 -38.09 -7.57 2.19
C MET A 1 -36.66 -7.88 2.60
N THR A 2 -35.97 -8.76 1.89
CA THR A 2 -34.52 -8.93 2.02
C THR A 2 -33.85 -7.59 1.68
N LYS A 3 -33.20 -6.95 2.64
CA LYS A 3 -32.50 -5.68 2.42
C LYS A 3 -31.26 -5.95 1.56
N THR A 4 -31.47 -6.00 0.24
CA THR A 4 -30.40 -5.87 -0.75
C THR A 4 -29.68 -4.56 -0.44
N TYR A 5 -28.36 -4.60 -0.30
CA TYR A 5 -27.56 -3.39 -0.09
C TYR A 5 -27.91 -2.36 -1.16
N SER A 6 -28.39 -1.20 -0.73
CA SER A 6 -28.46 -0.05 -1.63
C SER A 6 -27.03 0.25 -2.10
N LYS A 7 -26.82 0.26 -3.43
CA LYS A 7 -25.53 0.63 -4.03
C LYS A 7 -25.02 1.96 -3.47
N THR A 8 -25.94 2.89 -3.16
CA THR A 8 -25.64 4.17 -2.52
C THR A 8 -24.94 3.99 -1.18
N ARG A 9 -25.38 3.03 -0.36
CA ARG A 9 -24.76 2.78 0.94
C ARG A 9 -23.33 2.26 0.81
N ILE A 10 -23.08 1.33 -0.12
CA ILE A 10 -21.73 0.80 -0.36
C ILE A 10 -20.79 1.92 -0.84
N LEU A 11 -21.30 2.82 -1.71
CA LEU A 11 -20.56 4.00 -2.14
C LEU A 11 -20.22 4.93 -0.98
N VAL A 12 -21.17 5.19 -0.08
CA VAL A 12 -20.94 6.01 1.12
C VAL A 12 -19.91 5.35 2.06
N GLU A 13 -20.02 4.05 2.30
CA GLU A 13 -19.02 3.31 3.11
C GLU A 13 -17.62 3.40 2.47
N GLY A 14 -17.52 3.25 1.14
CA GLY A 14 -16.27 3.42 0.41
C GLY A 14 -15.69 4.84 0.53
N ALA A 15 -16.52 5.87 0.39
CA ALA A 15 -16.08 7.26 0.55
C ALA A 15 -15.58 7.55 1.97
N LEU A 16 -16.27 7.05 3.00
CA LEU A 16 -15.84 7.19 4.40
C LEU A 16 -14.51 6.47 4.66
N MET A 17 -14.30 5.30 4.07
CA MET A 17 -13.06 4.54 4.22
C MET A 17 -11.88 5.21 3.49
N ILE A 18 -12.12 5.86 2.35
CA ILE A 18 -11.12 6.68 1.65
C ILE A 18 -10.77 7.90 2.49
N ALA A 19 -11.77 8.61 3.04
CA ALA A 19 -11.55 9.76 3.91
C ALA A 19 -10.74 9.37 5.16
N LEU A 20 -11.08 8.24 5.79
CA LEU A 20 -10.35 7.72 6.93
C LEU A 20 -8.91 7.35 6.57
N SER A 21 -8.71 6.60 5.46
CA SER A 21 -7.38 6.27 4.91
C SER A 21 -6.54 7.52 4.68
N THR A 22 -7.17 8.57 4.14
CA THR A 22 -6.52 9.87 3.87
C THR A 22 -6.10 10.56 5.17
N VAL A 23 -6.97 10.66 6.17
CA VAL A 23 -6.58 11.31 7.44
C VAL A 23 -5.48 10.51 8.14
N LEU A 24 -5.56 9.18 8.12
CA LEU A 24 -4.54 8.31 8.69
C LEU A 24 -3.19 8.40 7.95
N SER A 25 -3.18 8.66 6.64
CA SER A 25 -1.94 8.84 5.87
C SER A 25 -1.22 10.16 6.16
N MET A 26 -1.92 11.15 6.73
CA MET A 26 -1.33 12.42 7.17
C MET A 26 -0.59 12.30 8.52
N ILE A 27 -0.87 11.25 9.29
CA ILE A 27 -0.19 10.98 10.56
C ILE A 27 1.01 10.07 10.26
N GLN A 28 2.20 10.67 10.17
CA GLN A 28 3.42 10.00 9.72
C GLN A 28 4.49 9.96 10.82
N ILE A 29 5.15 8.81 10.95
CA ILE A 29 6.37 8.53 11.73
C ILE A 29 7.54 8.56 10.71
N PRO A 30 8.76 9.06 11.07
CA PRO A 30 9.52 10.02 10.26
C PRO A 30 9.64 9.72 8.76
N LEU A 31 9.59 10.79 7.98
CA LEU A 31 9.76 10.79 6.53
C LEU A 31 11.20 10.41 6.17
N MET A 32 11.36 9.43 5.29
CA MET A 32 12.67 9.10 4.73
C MET A 32 13.14 10.22 3.77
N PRO A 33 14.46 10.44 3.59
CA PRO A 33 14.99 11.61 2.87
C PRO A 33 14.45 11.85 1.45
N HIS A 34 14.10 10.78 0.72
CA HIS A 34 13.55 10.83 -0.63
C HIS A 34 12.09 10.37 -0.69
N GLY A 35 11.36 10.57 0.41
CA GLY A 35 9.97 10.14 0.54
C GLY A 35 9.84 8.69 0.99
N GLY A 36 8.61 8.30 1.26
CA GLY A 36 8.31 7.10 2.05
C GLY A 36 8.19 7.44 3.53
N SER A 37 7.14 6.93 4.15
CA SER A 37 6.84 7.14 5.56
C SER A 37 6.07 5.96 6.11
N ILE A 38 6.15 5.80 7.44
CA ILE A 38 5.29 4.88 8.18
C ILE A 38 4.07 5.70 8.62
N THR A 39 2.88 5.27 8.23
CA THR A 39 1.62 5.96 8.49
C THR A 39 0.86 5.31 9.63
N LEU A 40 -0.16 5.98 10.17
CA LEU A 40 -1.03 5.39 11.19
C LEU A 40 -2.05 4.43 10.56
N PHE A 41 -1.60 3.27 10.07
CA PHE A 41 -2.45 2.20 9.54
C PHE A 41 -3.34 2.63 8.36
N SER A 42 -2.87 3.54 7.51
CA SER A 42 -3.68 4.13 6.43
C SER A 42 -4.24 3.12 5.42
N MET A 43 -3.60 1.94 5.27
CA MET A 43 -4.05 0.89 4.36
C MET A 43 -5.26 0.10 4.90
N VAL A 44 -5.48 0.10 6.22
CA VAL A 44 -6.50 -0.75 6.88
C VAL A 44 -7.93 -0.46 6.42
N PRO A 45 -8.40 0.81 6.33
CA PRO A 45 -9.75 1.12 5.83
C PRO A 45 -10.02 0.55 4.42
N ILE A 46 -9.02 0.59 3.54
CA ILE A 46 -9.13 0.09 2.17
C ILE A 46 -9.21 -1.45 2.15
N LEU A 47 -8.40 -2.13 2.96
CA LEU A 47 -8.45 -3.57 3.13
C LEU A 47 -9.81 -4.02 3.70
N VAL A 48 -10.34 -3.31 4.69
CA VAL A 48 -11.67 -3.56 5.25
C VAL A 48 -12.75 -3.49 4.16
N MET A 49 -12.71 -2.48 3.28
CA MET A 49 -13.65 -2.39 2.16
C MET A 49 -13.55 -3.58 1.21
N SER A 50 -12.33 -4.04 0.91
CA SER A 50 -12.11 -5.25 0.11
C SER A 50 -12.75 -6.48 0.76
N TYR A 51 -12.48 -6.73 2.03
CA TYR A 51 -13.04 -7.90 2.73
C TYR A 51 -14.57 -7.84 2.90
N ARG A 52 -15.12 -6.66 3.18
CA ARG A 52 -16.54 -6.47 3.52
C ARG A 52 -17.45 -6.49 2.29
N HIS A 53 -17.03 -5.87 1.19
CA HIS A 53 -17.86 -5.71 -0.01
C HIS A 53 -17.33 -6.47 -1.23
N GLY A 54 -16.27 -7.25 -1.05
CA GLY A 54 -15.66 -8.08 -2.08
C GLY A 54 -14.86 -7.28 -3.11
N ALA A 55 -14.32 -8.00 -4.09
CA ALA A 55 -13.28 -7.48 -4.99
C ALA A 55 -13.71 -6.27 -5.81
N LYS A 56 -14.94 -6.29 -6.34
CA LYS A 56 -15.46 -5.20 -7.17
C LYS A 56 -15.40 -3.86 -6.43
N TRP A 57 -15.95 -3.82 -5.22
CA TRP A 57 -16.01 -2.59 -4.43
C TRP A 57 -14.67 -2.28 -3.76
N GLY A 58 -13.93 -3.31 -3.30
CA GLY A 58 -12.58 -3.16 -2.77
C GLY A 58 -11.60 -2.51 -3.75
N ILE A 59 -11.53 -3.04 -4.97
CA ILE A 59 -10.65 -2.52 -6.03
C ILE A 59 -11.08 -1.11 -6.45
N MET A 60 -12.39 -0.87 -6.59
CA MET A 60 -12.89 0.46 -6.94
C MET A 60 -12.56 1.50 -5.85
N THR A 61 -12.75 1.17 -4.58
CA THR A 61 -12.38 2.05 -3.46
C THR A 61 -10.87 2.28 -3.40
N ALA A 62 -10.07 1.23 -3.58
CA ALA A 62 -8.61 1.34 -3.61
C ALA A 62 -8.11 2.19 -4.79
N PHE A 63 -8.73 2.06 -5.96
CA PHE A 63 -8.44 2.88 -7.13
C PHE A 63 -8.76 4.35 -6.88
N VAL A 64 -9.95 4.68 -6.36
CA VAL A 64 -10.28 6.07 -6.04
C VAL A 64 -9.34 6.62 -4.96
N ASN A 65 -9.00 5.83 -3.94
CA ASN A 65 -7.97 6.19 -2.97
C ASN A 65 -6.63 6.49 -3.66
N SER A 66 -6.23 5.70 -4.65
CA SER A 66 -4.98 5.93 -5.40
C SER A 66 -4.97 7.29 -6.13
N LEU A 67 -6.13 7.76 -6.61
CA LEU A 67 -6.26 9.07 -7.24
C LEU A 67 -6.14 10.20 -6.21
N ILE A 68 -6.72 10.03 -5.01
CA ILE A 68 -6.55 10.99 -3.92
C ILE A 68 -5.08 11.07 -3.48
N GLN A 69 -4.41 9.92 -3.36
CA GLN A 69 -2.99 9.87 -3.04
C GLN A 69 -2.12 10.49 -4.13
N LEU A 70 -2.48 10.30 -5.41
CA LEU A 70 -1.81 10.99 -6.53
C LEU A 70 -2.00 12.50 -6.44
N VAL A 71 -3.22 12.99 -6.21
CA VAL A 71 -3.48 14.44 -6.07
C VAL A 71 -2.65 15.05 -4.95
N GLN A 72 -2.54 14.37 -3.80
CA GLN A 72 -1.68 14.81 -2.69
C GLN A 72 -0.19 14.74 -3.02
N GLY A 73 0.21 13.76 -3.83
CA GLY A 73 1.59 13.54 -4.26
C GLY A 73 1.99 14.25 -5.56
N LEU A 74 1.13 15.10 -6.15
CA LEU A 74 1.39 15.74 -7.45
C LEU A 74 2.70 16.53 -7.47
N GLY A 75 3.09 17.11 -6.34
CA GLY A 75 4.37 17.82 -6.20
C GLY A 75 5.58 16.93 -6.51
N ASN A 76 5.49 15.61 -6.31
CA ASN A 76 6.59 14.70 -6.56
C ASN A 76 6.90 14.53 -8.06
N LEU A 77 5.90 14.74 -8.93
CA LEU A 77 6.09 14.64 -10.38
C LEU A 77 7.02 15.73 -10.93
N ALA A 78 7.17 16.85 -10.21
CA ALA A 78 8.09 17.92 -10.58
C ALA A 78 9.57 17.50 -10.48
N TYR A 79 9.88 16.49 -9.66
CA TYR A 79 11.24 15.95 -9.52
C TYR A 79 11.56 14.87 -10.56
N CYS A 80 10.56 14.37 -11.30
CA CYS A 80 10.77 13.40 -12.37
C CYS A 80 11.38 14.09 -13.60
N GLN A 81 12.59 13.65 -14.00
CA GLN A 81 13.35 14.30 -15.08
C GLN A 81 12.80 14.06 -16.49
N THR A 82 12.01 13.00 -16.69
CA THR A 82 11.49 12.62 -18.01
C THR A 82 10.01 12.30 -17.95
N LEU A 83 9.32 12.38 -19.10
CA LEU A 83 7.92 11.99 -19.22
C LEU A 83 7.72 10.51 -18.84
N THR A 84 8.65 9.63 -19.22
CA THR A 84 8.61 8.21 -18.86
C THR A 84 8.73 8.02 -17.35
N ALA A 85 9.58 8.80 -16.67
CA ALA A 85 9.68 8.78 -15.21
C ALA A 85 8.40 9.30 -14.55
N GLN A 86 7.75 10.34 -15.10
CA GLN A 86 6.46 10.82 -14.59
C GLN A 86 5.36 9.75 -14.72
N VAL A 87 5.25 9.09 -15.88
CA VAL A 87 4.30 7.98 -16.07
C VAL A 87 4.62 6.83 -15.12
N GLY A 88 5.90 6.48 -14.99
CA GLY A 88 6.37 5.47 -14.04
C GLY A 88 6.00 5.80 -12.60
N CYS A 89 6.21 7.06 -12.16
CA CYS A 89 5.85 7.55 -10.84
C CYS A 89 4.34 7.46 -10.60
N VAL A 90 3.52 8.00 -11.53
CA VAL A 90 2.06 7.94 -11.45
C VAL A 90 1.56 6.50 -11.29
N LEU A 91 2.13 5.56 -12.04
CA LEU A 91 1.72 4.16 -12.00
C LEU A 91 2.25 3.42 -10.77
N LEU A 92 3.56 3.48 -10.52
CA LEU A 92 4.25 2.65 -9.53
C LEU A 92 4.27 3.24 -8.12
N ASP A 93 4.13 4.56 -7.95
CA ASP A 93 4.06 5.18 -6.62
C ASP A 93 2.61 5.43 -6.17
N TYR A 94 1.67 5.56 -7.12
CA TYR A 94 0.27 5.88 -6.82
C TYR A 94 -0.71 4.84 -7.34
N LEU A 95 -1.03 4.83 -8.64
CA LEU A 95 -2.17 4.09 -9.16
C LEU A 95 -2.10 2.59 -8.85
N LEU A 96 -1.06 1.91 -9.34
CA LEU A 96 -0.90 0.47 -9.11
C LEU A 96 -0.62 0.18 -7.63
N ALA A 97 0.31 0.92 -7.02
CA ALA A 97 0.72 0.71 -5.62
C ALA A 97 -0.42 0.79 -4.60
N PHE A 98 -1.42 1.65 -4.80
CA PHE A 98 -2.58 1.72 -3.91
C PHE A 98 -3.74 0.85 -4.39
N THR A 99 -3.93 0.65 -5.69
CA THR A 99 -5.05 -0.17 -6.21
C THR A 99 -4.90 -1.65 -5.86
N VAL A 100 -3.66 -2.17 -5.80
CA VAL A 100 -3.40 -3.58 -5.43
C VAL A 100 -3.95 -3.95 -4.04
N LEU A 101 -4.08 -2.98 -3.13
CA LEU A 101 -4.68 -3.18 -1.80
C LEU A 101 -6.13 -3.68 -1.89
N GLY A 102 -6.86 -3.28 -2.93
CA GLY A 102 -8.24 -3.69 -3.16
C GLY A 102 -8.42 -5.18 -3.51
N PHE A 103 -7.34 -5.88 -3.87
CA PHE A 103 -7.36 -7.31 -4.22
C PHE A 103 -7.32 -8.24 -2.99
N ALA A 104 -7.19 -7.68 -1.77
CA ALA A 104 -6.99 -8.45 -0.55
C ALA A 104 -8.04 -9.57 -0.34
N CYS A 105 -9.32 -9.32 -0.60
CA CYS A 105 -10.35 -10.35 -0.43
C CYS A 105 -10.20 -11.54 -1.40
N LEU A 106 -9.63 -11.35 -2.59
CA LEU A 106 -9.42 -12.43 -3.56
C LEU A 106 -8.35 -13.39 -3.06
N ILE A 107 -7.30 -12.83 -2.46
CA ILE A 107 -6.22 -13.62 -1.84
C ILE A 107 -6.72 -14.29 -0.56
N ALA A 108 -7.62 -13.67 0.21
CA ALA A 108 -8.17 -14.27 1.43
C ALA A 108 -9.14 -15.44 1.15
N LYS A 109 -9.84 -15.42 0.01
CA LYS A 109 -10.94 -16.36 -0.31
C LYS A 109 -10.58 -17.86 -0.25
N PRO A 110 -9.41 -18.33 -0.69
CA PRO A 110 -9.06 -19.75 -0.68
C PRO A 110 -8.78 -20.31 0.72
N PHE A 111 -8.55 -19.46 1.72
CA PHE A 111 -8.19 -19.90 3.06
C PHE A 111 -9.42 -20.34 3.86
N ARG A 112 -9.34 -21.52 4.48
CA ARG A 112 -10.41 -22.04 5.37
C ARG A 112 -10.57 -21.20 6.64
N SER A 113 -9.46 -20.77 7.23
CA SER A 113 -9.48 -19.90 8.41
C SER A 113 -9.56 -18.44 7.97
N ARG A 114 -10.65 -17.77 8.35
CA ARG A 114 -10.87 -16.36 8.01
C ARG A 114 -9.75 -15.45 8.50
N THR A 115 -9.24 -15.68 9.71
CA THR A 115 -8.11 -14.89 10.24
C THR A 115 -6.83 -15.13 9.47
N VAL A 116 -6.53 -16.38 9.12
CA VAL A 116 -5.33 -16.69 8.31
C VAL A 116 -5.47 -16.06 6.93
N GLY A 117 -6.63 -16.19 6.30
CA GLY A 117 -6.90 -15.59 5.00
C GLY A 117 -6.68 -14.09 5.01
N VAL A 118 -7.28 -13.39 5.98
CA VAL A 118 -7.17 -11.94 6.15
C VAL A 118 -5.73 -11.50 6.47
N GLY A 119 -5.01 -12.23 7.32
CA GLY A 119 -3.62 -11.91 7.67
C GLY A 119 -2.68 -12.11 6.48
N VAL A 120 -2.76 -13.26 5.81
CA VAL A 120 -1.93 -13.56 4.64
C VAL A 120 -2.23 -12.59 3.50
N SER A 121 -3.51 -12.31 3.22
CA SER A 121 -3.86 -11.37 2.15
C SER A 121 -3.41 -9.95 2.44
N ALA A 122 -3.52 -9.48 3.69
CA ALA A 122 -3.04 -8.16 4.08
C ALA A 122 -1.53 -8.03 3.82
N PHE A 123 -0.75 -9.03 4.27
CA PHE A 123 0.69 -9.03 4.04
C PHE A 123 1.03 -9.10 2.54
N VAL A 124 0.36 -9.97 1.77
CA VAL A 124 0.61 -10.12 0.33
C VAL A 124 0.30 -8.84 -0.44
N VAL A 125 -0.81 -8.14 -0.18
CA VAL A 125 -1.09 -6.88 -0.91
C VAL A 125 -0.14 -5.76 -0.51
N CYS A 126 0.33 -5.72 0.74
CA CYS A 126 1.39 -4.80 1.16
C CYS A 126 2.73 -5.15 0.49
N LEU A 127 3.03 -6.43 0.30
CA LEU A 127 4.20 -6.88 -0.44
C LEU A 127 4.10 -6.50 -1.94
N LEU A 128 2.94 -6.68 -2.56
CA LEU A 128 2.71 -6.24 -3.95
C LEU A 128 2.92 -4.73 -4.08
N ARG A 129 2.43 -3.95 -3.11
CA ARG A 129 2.69 -2.51 -3.04
C ARG A 129 4.18 -2.21 -2.87
N PHE A 130 4.90 -2.94 -2.02
CA PHE A 130 6.34 -2.81 -1.88
C PHE A 130 7.06 -3.09 -3.20
N LEU A 131 6.63 -4.10 -3.95
CA LEU A 131 7.19 -4.40 -5.27
C LEU A 131 6.99 -3.23 -6.25
N CYS A 132 5.85 -2.52 -6.19
CA CYS A 132 5.67 -1.30 -6.96
C CYS A 132 6.69 -0.22 -6.58
N SER A 133 6.86 0.06 -5.27
CA SER A 133 7.83 1.06 -4.78
C SER A 133 9.28 0.67 -5.08
N PHE A 134 9.63 -0.62 -4.96
CA PHE A 134 10.93 -1.17 -5.35
C PHE A 134 11.22 -1.00 -6.84
N LEU A 135 10.25 -1.30 -7.71
CA LEU A 135 10.41 -1.08 -9.15
C LEU A 135 10.51 0.41 -9.47
N SER A 136 9.71 1.25 -8.80
CA SER A 136 9.77 2.70 -8.94
C SER A 136 11.14 3.26 -8.55
N GLY A 137 11.70 2.81 -7.41
CA GLY A 137 12.99 3.27 -6.93
C GLY A 137 14.12 3.05 -7.94
N TYR A 138 14.05 1.99 -8.75
CA TYR A 138 15.03 1.75 -9.82
C TYR A 138 14.65 2.40 -11.16
N ILE A 139 13.39 2.36 -11.57
CA ILE A 139 12.96 2.82 -12.91
C ILE A 139 12.82 4.35 -12.96
N VAL A 140 12.36 4.95 -11.87
CA VAL A 140 11.98 6.37 -11.78
C VAL A 140 13.04 7.17 -11.01
N TRP A 141 13.50 6.63 -9.88
CA TRP A 141 14.28 7.37 -8.88
C TRP A 141 15.76 6.95 -8.79
N LYS A 142 16.28 6.23 -9.79
CA LYS A 142 17.66 5.74 -9.78
C LYS A 142 18.66 6.90 -9.76
N ASP A 143 19.49 6.90 -8.72
CA ASP A 143 20.67 7.74 -8.57
C ASP A 143 21.79 6.90 -7.98
N TYR A 144 22.88 6.72 -8.73
CA TYR A 144 24.01 5.88 -8.30
C TYR A 144 24.85 6.53 -7.21
N ASP A 145 25.12 7.84 -7.33
CA ASP A 145 26.00 8.55 -6.40
C ASP A 145 25.35 8.59 -5.01
N TYR A 146 24.05 8.87 -4.98
CA TYR A 146 23.27 8.81 -3.74
C TYR A 146 23.20 7.39 -3.18
N ALA A 147 22.89 6.38 -4.02
CA ALA A 147 22.82 4.99 -3.59
C ALA A 147 24.14 4.53 -2.95
N PHE A 148 25.28 4.85 -3.57
CA PHE A 148 26.59 4.49 -3.04
C PHE A 148 26.88 5.20 -1.71
N SER A 149 26.61 6.50 -1.59
CA SER A 149 26.81 7.25 -0.34
C SER A 149 25.94 6.69 0.78
N TRP A 150 24.64 6.56 0.56
CA TRP A 150 23.69 6.10 1.56
C TRP A 150 24.00 4.67 2.01
N MET A 151 24.30 3.76 1.08
CA MET A 151 24.67 2.39 1.42
C MET A 151 25.99 2.29 2.19
N THR A 152 26.94 3.18 1.91
CA THR A 152 28.20 3.29 2.67
C THR A 152 27.95 3.81 4.08
N GLU A 153 27.10 4.83 4.23
CA GLU A 153 26.75 5.43 5.52
C GLU A 153 26.06 4.46 6.48
N ILE A 154 25.16 3.61 5.96
CA ILE A 154 24.53 2.55 6.76
C ILE A 154 25.43 1.32 6.98
N GLY A 155 26.64 1.32 6.40
CA GLY A 155 27.61 0.23 6.51
C GLY A 155 27.19 -1.06 5.83
N PHE A 156 26.48 -0.99 4.70
CA PHE A 156 26.01 -2.20 4.00
C PHE A 156 27.20 -2.97 3.41
N PRO A 157 27.37 -4.27 3.73
CA PRO A 157 28.57 -5.01 3.33
C PRO A 157 28.58 -5.34 1.83
N GLY A 158 29.77 -5.37 1.24
CA GLY A 158 29.98 -5.91 -0.11
C GLY A 158 29.60 -4.99 -1.28
N ILE A 159 29.29 -3.71 -1.03
CA ILE A 159 28.86 -2.77 -2.08
C ILE A 159 29.99 -2.30 -3.01
N SER A 160 31.26 -2.32 -2.56
CA SER A 160 32.40 -1.76 -3.31
C SER A 160 32.72 -2.50 -4.62
N ASN A 161 32.28 -3.76 -4.74
CA ASN A 161 32.52 -4.60 -5.91
C ASN A 161 31.25 -4.80 -6.76
N MET A 162 30.15 -4.13 -6.45
CA MET A 162 28.90 -4.27 -7.21
C MET A 162 28.94 -3.44 -8.49
N SER A 163 28.24 -3.90 -9.53
CA SER A 163 27.96 -3.06 -10.69
C SER A 163 27.05 -1.90 -10.31
N VAL A 164 27.10 -0.82 -11.09
CA VAL A 164 26.22 0.36 -10.94
C VAL A 164 24.75 -0.06 -10.84
N ASP A 165 24.28 -0.89 -11.78
CA ASP A 165 22.88 -1.34 -11.79
C ASP A 165 22.56 -2.25 -10.60
N GLY A 166 23.47 -3.16 -10.23
CA GLY A 166 23.29 -4.04 -9.08
C GLY A 166 23.15 -3.25 -7.77
N LEU A 167 23.96 -2.21 -7.60
CA LEU A 167 23.89 -1.33 -6.44
C LEU A 167 22.58 -0.55 -6.41
N CYS A 168 22.14 0.02 -7.53
CA CYS A 168 20.88 0.76 -7.60
C CYS A 168 19.65 -0.14 -7.31
N TRP A 169 19.64 -1.38 -7.79
CA TRP A 169 18.59 -2.36 -7.45
C TRP A 169 18.60 -2.67 -5.96
N LEU A 170 19.78 -2.93 -5.39
CA LEU A 170 19.91 -3.23 -3.96
C LEU A 170 19.47 -2.03 -3.11
N TYR A 171 19.93 -0.83 -3.44
CA TYR A 171 19.51 0.42 -2.81
C TYR A 171 18.00 0.56 -2.85
N SER A 172 17.36 0.40 -4.02
CA SER A 172 15.91 0.47 -4.13
C SER A 172 15.21 -0.55 -3.22
N ALA A 173 15.68 -1.80 -3.18
CA ALA A 173 15.09 -2.83 -2.34
C ALA A 173 15.21 -2.48 -0.84
N VAL A 174 16.41 -2.10 -0.40
CA VAL A 174 16.71 -1.80 1.00
C VAL A 174 15.99 -0.53 1.45
N TYR A 175 16.08 0.56 0.68
CA TYR A 175 15.44 1.83 0.98
C TYR A 175 13.92 1.68 1.08
N ASN A 176 13.27 1.05 0.10
CA ASN A 176 11.82 0.89 0.14
C ASN A 176 11.37 -0.03 1.28
N ALA A 177 12.20 -1.01 1.66
CA ALA A 177 11.89 -1.94 2.74
C ALA A 177 11.87 -1.26 4.11
N THR A 178 12.63 -0.17 4.31
CA THR A 178 12.74 0.51 5.62
C THR A 178 11.40 1.04 6.11
N TYR A 179 10.49 1.46 5.22
CA TYR A 179 9.17 1.95 5.58
C TYR A 179 8.04 1.00 5.15
N MET A 180 8.17 0.27 4.03
CA MET A 180 7.11 -0.64 3.58
C MET A 180 6.98 -1.90 4.43
N LEU A 181 8.08 -2.45 4.97
CA LEU A 181 7.99 -3.62 5.83
C LEU A 181 7.33 -3.27 7.18
N PRO A 182 7.69 -2.19 7.88
CA PRO A 182 6.93 -1.73 9.04
C PRO A 182 5.46 -1.47 8.72
N GLU A 183 5.14 -0.79 7.61
CA GLU A 183 3.75 -0.58 7.17
C GLU A 183 3.00 -1.90 6.97
N ALA A 184 3.63 -2.88 6.31
CA ALA A 184 3.06 -4.20 6.06
C ALA A 184 2.78 -4.95 7.37
N ILE A 185 3.72 -4.92 8.32
CA ILE A 185 3.60 -5.55 9.63
C ILE A 185 2.47 -4.89 10.42
N LEU A 186 2.50 -3.56 10.55
CA LEU A 186 1.50 -2.78 11.28
C LEU A 186 0.09 -3.01 10.73
N THR A 187 -0.07 -2.92 9.40
CA THR A 187 -1.33 -3.17 8.71
C THR A 187 -1.81 -4.60 8.95
N THR A 188 -0.94 -5.60 8.78
CA THR A 188 -1.30 -7.02 8.95
C THR A 188 -1.73 -7.31 10.38
N VAL A 189 -0.95 -6.85 11.36
CA VAL A 189 -1.24 -7.03 12.79
C VAL A 189 -2.59 -6.39 13.15
N LEU A 190 -2.81 -5.13 12.76
CA LEU A 190 -4.06 -4.45 13.10
C LEU A 190 -5.27 -5.14 12.46
N VAL A 191 -5.19 -5.52 11.19
CA VAL A 191 -6.30 -6.19 10.50
C VAL A 191 -6.60 -7.56 11.15
N VAL A 192 -5.55 -8.30 11.57
CA VAL A 192 -5.71 -9.58 12.30
C VAL A 192 -6.36 -9.38 13.67
N ILE A 193 -5.99 -8.32 14.40
CA ILE A 193 -6.64 -7.96 15.66
C ILE A 193 -8.12 -7.62 15.42
N LEU A 194 -8.40 -6.76 14.42
CA LEU A 194 -9.75 -6.32 14.11
C LEU A 194 -10.66 -7.48 13.71
N ILE A 195 -10.20 -8.44 12.90
CA ILE A 195 -11.04 -9.59 12.51
C ILE A 195 -11.34 -10.52 13.68
N ARG A 196 -10.48 -10.54 14.71
CA ARG A 196 -10.68 -11.33 15.93
C ARG A 196 -11.59 -10.63 16.95
N VAL A 197 -11.40 -9.32 17.15
CA VAL A 197 -12.08 -8.55 18.20
C VAL A 197 -13.39 -7.93 17.70
N ALA A 198 -13.44 -7.52 16.43
CA ALA A 198 -14.58 -6.84 15.83
C ALA A 198 -14.93 -7.43 14.44
N PRO A 199 -15.22 -8.74 14.33
CA PRO A 199 -15.51 -9.40 13.05
C PRO A 199 -16.67 -8.76 12.25
N GLN A 200 -17.60 -8.09 12.94
CA GLN A 200 -18.72 -7.36 12.34
C GLN A 200 -18.28 -6.23 11.39
N ILE A 201 -17.05 -5.73 11.50
CA ILE A 201 -16.50 -4.72 10.60
C ILE A 201 -16.29 -5.32 9.20
N PHE A 202 -15.90 -6.61 9.14
CA PHE A 202 -15.60 -7.36 7.92
C PHE A 202 -16.80 -8.14 7.39
N ASP A 203 -17.82 -8.35 8.22
CA ASP A 203 -19.04 -9.04 7.83
C ASP A 203 -19.88 -8.14 6.92
N PRO A 204 -20.43 -8.66 5.82
CA PRO A 204 -21.63 -8.08 5.26
C PRO A 204 -22.69 -8.11 6.37
N GLN A 205 -23.17 -6.94 6.80
CA GLN A 205 -24.18 -6.80 7.88
C GLN A 205 -25.41 -7.74 7.81
N ASN A 206 -25.75 -8.34 6.66
CA ASN A 206 -26.82 -9.33 6.56
C ASN A 206 -26.45 -10.74 7.07
N ALA A 207 -25.20 -10.99 7.47
CA ALA A 207 -24.76 -12.30 7.98
C ALA A 207 -25.20 -12.60 9.43
N ARG A 208 -25.83 -11.62 10.11
CA ARG A 208 -26.31 -11.74 11.50
C ARG A 208 -27.78 -11.38 11.68
N ALA A 209 -28.55 -11.27 10.58
CA ALA A 209 -29.98 -10.97 10.58
C ALA A 209 -30.80 -12.19 10.15
#